data_AF-A0A800IR30-F1
#
_entry.id   AF-A0A800IR30-F1
#
_cell.length_a   1.000
_cell.length_b   1.000
_cell.length_c   1.000
_cell.angle_alpha   90.00
_cell.angle_beta   90.00
_cell.angle_gamma   90.00
#
_symmetry.space_group_name_H-M   'P 1'
#
loop_
_entity.id
_entity.type
_entity.pdbx_description
1 polymer ?
#
loop_
_entity_poly.entity_id
_entity_poly.type
_entity_poly.pdbx_seq_one_letter_code
_entity_poly.pdbx_strand_id
1 'polypeptide(L)'
;MMAFARGDGVKFEPGTQWAYSQIGFLVLGKNVIEIVTGASYYDYLREHIFTPAGMAHTDIYQLNLVTPDLAVGYGRKTTDNGVVYRKNLFRYLLRGSSAAGAYSTRES
;
A
#
# COMPACT_ATOMS: atom_id res chain seq x y z
N MET A 1 -15.41 2.58 0.57
CA MET A 1 -14.08 3.15 0.23
C MET A 1 -14.13 4.23 -0.87
N MET A 2 -14.93 4.08 -1.94
CA MET A 2 -15.02 5.06 -3.07
C MET A 2 -15.76 6.38 -2.76
N ALA A 3 -16.08 6.66 -1.49
CA ALA A 3 -16.71 7.92 -1.11
C ALA A 3 -15.69 9.05 -0.91
N PHE A 4 -14.39 8.73 -0.77
CA PHE A 4 -13.38 9.73 -0.42
C PHE A 4 -12.95 10.66 -1.58
N ALA A 5 -13.07 10.24 -2.85
CA ALA A 5 -12.60 11.05 -3.98
C ALA A 5 -13.74 11.71 -4.78
N ARG A 6 -15.00 11.33 -4.55
CA ARG A 6 -16.16 11.78 -5.36
C ARG A 6 -16.75 13.13 -4.92
N GLY A 7 -16.01 13.92 -4.16
CA GLY A 7 -16.47 15.22 -3.65
C GLY A 7 -15.37 16.24 -3.36
N ASP A 8 -14.12 15.79 -3.25
CA ASP A 8 -12.97 16.68 -3.11
C ASP A 8 -12.61 17.23 -4.50
N GLY A 9 -12.76 18.54 -4.68
CA GLY A 9 -12.39 19.23 -5.91
C GLY A 9 -10.89 19.11 -6.21
N VAL A 10 -10.51 19.36 -7.47
CA VAL A 10 -9.10 19.42 -7.86
C VAL A 10 -8.41 20.57 -7.13
N LYS A 11 -7.22 20.32 -6.55
CA LYS A 11 -6.45 21.35 -5.82
C LYS A 11 -5.88 22.45 -6.75
N PHE A 12 -5.65 22.09 -8.00
CA PHE A 12 -5.13 22.93 -9.07
C PHE A 12 -5.50 22.27 -10.39
N GLU A 13 -5.36 23.00 -11.50
CA GLU A 13 -5.65 22.48 -12.83
C GLU A 13 -4.75 21.27 -13.15
N PRO A 14 -5.32 20.13 -13.59
CA PRO A 14 -4.55 18.93 -13.90
C PRO A 14 -3.41 19.21 -14.89
N GLY A 15 -2.20 18.75 -14.57
CA GLY A 15 -1.01 18.93 -15.41
C GLY A 15 -0.29 20.28 -15.25
N THR A 16 -0.83 21.24 -14.51
CA THR A 16 -0.18 22.55 -14.31
C THR A 16 0.80 22.57 -13.14
N GLN A 17 0.59 21.71 -12.14
CA GLN A 17 1.43 21.61 -10.95
C GLN A 17 1.61 20.16 -10.53
N TRP A 18 2.61 19.91 -9.69
CA TRP A 18 2.88 18.61 -9.10
C TRP A 18 2.64 18.62 -7.59
N ALA A 19 1.89 17.63 -7.11
CA ALA A 19 1.73 17.36 -5.68
C ALA A 19 1.62 15.86 -5.44
N TYR A 20 2.35 15.36 -4.45
CA TYR A 20 2.27 13.96 -4.07
C TYR A 20 0.87 13.60 -3.54
N SER A 21 0.29 12.52 -4.06
CA SER A 21 -1.04 12.05 -3.65
C SER A 21 -1.10 10.52 -3.62
N GLN A 22 -1.25 9.97 -2.42
CA GLN A 22 -1.53 8.56 -2.21
C GLN A 22 -2.85 8.12 -2.87
N ILE A 23 -3.83 9.02 -2.92
CA ILE A 23 -5.14 8.74 -3.53
C ILE A 23 -4.99 8.49 -5.03
N GLY A 24 -4.07 9.19 -5.70
CA GLY A 24 -3.78 8.96 -7.12
C GLY A 24 -3.39 7.50 -7.38
N PHE A 25 -2.51 6.94 -6.57
CA PHE A 25 -2.11 5.52 -6.67
C PHE A 25 -3.26 4.55 -6.38
N LEU A 26 -4.16 4.87 -5.44
CA LEU A 26 -5.38 4.08 -5.20
C LEU A 26 -6.28 4.02 -6.43
N VAL A 27 -6.48 5.15 -7.10
CA VAL A 27 -7.26 5.22 -8.34
C VAL A 27 -6.59 4.40 -9.44
N LEU A 28 -5.27 4.51 -9.62
CA LEU A 28 -4.55 3.73 -10.63
C LEU A 28 -4.69 2.22 -10.41
N GLY A 29 -4.44 1.74 -9.18
CA GLY A 29 -4.55 0.31 -8.90
C GLY A 29 -5.97 -0.21 -9.04
N LYS A 30 -6.93 0.41 -8.33
CA LYS A 30 -8.29 -0.13 -8.23
C LYS A 30 -9.17 0.19 -9.44
N ASN A 31 -8.94 1.29 -10.15
CA ASN A 31 -9.79 1.68 -11.27
C ASN A 31 -9.11 1.52 -12.62
N VAL A 32 -7.80 1.67 -12.73
CA VAL A 32 -7.15 1.48 -14.05
C VAL A 32 -6.80 0.01 -14.24
N ILE A 33 -6.01 -0.58 -13.33
CA ILE A 33 -5.58 -1.97 -13.48
C ILE A 33 -6.78 -2.91 -13.42
N GLU A 34 -7.60 -2.88 -12.37
CA GLU A 34 -8.70 -3.85 -12.22
C GLU A 34 -9.76 -3.72 -13.34
N ILE A 35 -10.05 -2.52 -13.82
CA ILE A 35 -11.07 -2.33 -14.89
C ILE A 35 -10.52 -2.74 -16.25
N VAL A 36 -9.30 -2.33 -16.59
CA VAL A 36 -8.71 -2.61 -17.91
C VAL A 36 -8.39 -4.10 -18.07
N THR A 37 -7.97 -4.75 -16.98
CA THR A 37 -7.51 -6.15 -17.02
C THR A 37 -8.61 -7.15 -16.64
N GLY A 38 -9.62 -6.73 -15.88
CA GLY A 38 -10.60 -7.63 -15.27
C GLY A 38 -10.03 -8.50 -14.13
N ALA A 39 -8.74 -8.40 -13.83
CA ALA A 39 -8.08 -9.13 -12.75
C ALA A 39 -8.07 -8.29 -11.47
N SER A 40 -7.92 -8.95 -10.30
CA SER A 40 -7.66 -8.21 -9.07
C SER A 40 -6.28 -7.56 -9.15
N TYR A 41 -6.12 -6.38 -8.53
CA TYR A 41 -4.83 -5.69 -8.49
C TYR A 41 -3.70 -6.59 -7.98
N TYR A 42 -4.00 -7.44 -7.01
CA TYR A 42 -3.03 -8.34 -6.38
C TYR A 42 -2.58 -9.45 -7.32
N ASP A 43 -3.52 -10.08 -8.04
CA ASP A 43 -3.21 -11.16 -8.97
C ASP A 43 -2.44 -10.62 -10.18
N TYR A 44 -2.84 -9.43 -10.65
CA TYR A 44 -2.13 -8.73 -11.71
C TYR A 44 -0.65 -8.51 -11.35
N LEU A 45 -0.34 -8.01 -10.15
CA LEU A 45 1.03 -7.82 -9.71
C LEU A 45 1.81 -9.15 -9.64
N ARG A 46 1.21 -10.21 -9.12
CA ARG A 46 1.87 -11.52 -9.01
C ARG A 46 2.20 -12.08 -10.39
N GLU A 47 1.27 -12.01 -11.32
CA GLU A 47 1.42 -12.59 -12.66
C GLU A 47 2.35 -11.76 -13.56
N HIS A 48 2.25 -10.43 -13.51
CA HIS A 48 2.91 -9.56 -14.48
C HIS A 48 4.18 -8.89 -13.96
N ILE A 49 4.42 -8.88 -12.64
CA ILE A 49 5.58 -8.23 -12.04
C ILE A 49 6.39 -9.21 -11.20
N PHE A 50 5.82 -9.79 -10.15
CA PHE A 50 6.60 -10.56 -9.18
C PHE A 50 7.11 -11.87 -9.77
N THR A 51 6.25 -12.63 -10.46
CA THR A 51 6.65 -13.91 -11.07
C THR A 51 7.71 -13.72 -12.18
N PRO A 52 7.53 -12.81 -13.15
CA PRO A 52 8.54 -12.59 -14.20
C PRO A 52 9.86 -12.05 -13.67
N ALA A 53 9.84 -11.28 -12.57
CA ALA A 53 11.04 -10.74 -11.95
C ALA A 53 11.69 -11.69 -10.93
N GLY A 54 11.14 -12.89 -10.71
CA GLY A 54 11.66 -13.86 -9.73
C GLY A 54 11.46 -13.47 -8.26
N MET A 55 10.57 -12.51 -7.98
CA MET A 55 10.35 -11.94 -6.65
C MET A 55 9.40 -12.82 -5.79
N ALA A 56 9.84 -14.04 -5.47
CA ALA A 56 9.01 -15.03 -4.76
C ALA A 56 8.65 -14.63 -3.31
N HIS A 57 9.36 -13.66 -2.73
CA HIS A 57 9.18 -13.18 -1.36
C HIS A 57 8.56 -11.77 -1.29
N THR A 58 7.78 -11.42 -2.31
CA THR A 58 7.15 -10.11 -2.46
C THR A 58 5.64 -10.28 -2.64
N ASP A 59 4.85 -9.60 -1.83
CA ASP A 59 3.39 -9.54 -1.99
C ASP A 59 2.83 -8.30 -1.27
N ILE A 60 1.51 -8.16 -1.26
CA ILE A 60 0.76 -7.15 -0.51
C ILE A 60 0.29 -7.75 0.83
N TYR A 61 0.61 -7.09 1.95
CA TYR A 61 0.30 -7.61 3.28
C TYR A 61 -1.21 -7.74 3.53
N GLN A 62 -1.57 -8.70 4.37
CA GLN A 62 -2.90 -8.87 4.94
C GLN A 62 -2.78 -9.08 6.45
N LEU A 63 -3.43 -8.24 7.24
CA LEU A 63 -3.29 -8.23 8.70
C LEU A 63 -3.74 -9.55 9.36
N ASN A 64 -4.66 -10.26 8.72
CA ASN A 64 -5.20 -11.53 9.20
C ASN A 64 -4.42 -12.77 8.72
N LEU A 65 -3.36 -12.60 7.93
CA LEU A 65 -2.50 -13.70 7.49
C LEU A 65 -1.18 -13.67 8.24
N VAL A 66 -0.68 -14.86 8.58
CA VAL A 66 0.68 -15.01 9.08
C VAL A 66 1.60 -15.03 7.86
N THR A 67 2.35 -13.95 7.67
CA THR A 67 3.43 -13.88 6.68
C THR A 67 4.75 -14.15 7.39
N PRO A 68 5.39 -15.31 7.16
CA PRO A 68 6.73 -15.57 7.68
C PRO A 68 7.69 -14.44 7.31
N ASP A 69 8.60 -14.10 8.21
CA ASP A 69 9.66 -13.11 8.00
C ASP A 69 9.19 -11.66 7.75
N LEU A 70 7.88 -11.38 7.87
CA LEU A 70 7.36 -10.01 7.80
C LEU A 70 7.68 -9.25 9.08
N ALA A 71 8.54 -8.23 8.95
CA ALA A 71 8.89 -7.36 10.07
C ALA A 71 7.69 -6.56 10.60
N VAL A 72 7.61 -6.43 11.93
CA VAL A 72 6.61 -5.58 12.60
C VAL A 72 7.16 -4.16 12.73
N GLY A 73 6.42 -3.17 12.21
CA GLY A 73 6.77 -1.78 12.37
C GLY A 73 6.43 -1.24 13.77
N TYR A 74 7.25 -0.30 14.25
CA TYR A 74 7.05 0.36 15.56
C TYR A 74 7.08 1.88 15.40
N GLY A 75 6.12 2.56 16.03
CA GLY A 75 6.13 4.01 16.22
C GLY A 75 6.76 4.37 17.55
N ARG A 76 7.70 5.31 17.54
CA ARG A 76 8.30 5.89 18.75
C ARG A 76 7.37 6.96 19.31
N LYS A 77 7.08 6.91 20.62
CA LYS A 77 6.36 7.96 21.34
C LYS A 77 7.17 8.36 22.57
N THR A 78 7.46 9.65 22.70
CA THR A 78 8.00 10.22 23.93
C THR A 78 6.86 10.46 24.90
N THR A 79 7.05 10.05 26.15
CA THR A 79 6.14 10.27 27.28
C THR A 79 6.92 10.89 28.42
N ASP A 80 6.21 11.39 29.44
CA ASP A 80 6.84 11.94 30.65
C ASP A 80 7.72 10.90 31.38
N ASN A 81 7.44 9.60 31.18
CA ASN A 81 8.19 8.48 31.75
C ASN A 81 9.23 7.89 30.78
N GLY A 82 9.57 8.59 29.70
CA GLY A 82 10.57 8.16 28.71
C GLY A 82 9.97 7.70 27.37
N VAL A 83 10.77 6.96 26.59
CA VAL A 83 10.44 6.54 25.23
C VAL A 83 9.75 5.19 25.22
N VAL A 84 8.58 5.11 24.59
CA VAL A 84 7.86 3.86 24.36
C VAL A 84 7.72 3.57 22.87
N TYR A 85 7.88 2.31 22.49
CA TYR A 85 7.65 1.82 21.13
C TYR A 85 6.31 1.10 21.06
N ARG A 86 5.46 1.49 20.13
CA ARG A 86 4.15 0.85 19.90
C ARG A 86 4.12 0.22 18.52
N LYS A 87 3.70 -1.04 18.45
CA LYS A 87 3.43 -1.72 17.17
C LYS A 87 2.46 -0.87 16.36
N ASN A 88 2.77 -0.68 15.08
CA ASN A 88 1.94 0.10 14.17
C ASN A 88 0.92 -0.77 13.40
N LEU A 89 0.78 -2.05 13.76
CA LEU A 89 -0.11 -3.02 13.10
C LEU A 89 -1.55 -2.51 12.93
N PHE A 90 -2.11 -1.90 13.98
CA PHE A 90 -3.48 -1.38 13.95
C PHE A 90 -3.60 0.06 13.41
N ARG A 91 -2.50 0.64 12.93
CA ARG A 91 -2.48 2.00 12.36
C ARG A 91 -2.74 2.01 10.86
N TYR A 92 -2.68 0.85 10.21
CA TYR A 92 -2.85 0.71 8.76
C TYR A 92 -4.12 -0.07 8.41
N LEU A 93 -4.40 -0.13 7.11
CA LEU A 93 -5.51 -0.88 6.55
C LEU A 93 -5.39 -2.37 6.87
N LEU A 94 -6.51 -3.10 6.82
CA LEU A 94 -6.50 -4.56 7.01
C LEU A 94 -5.72 -5.29 5.89
N ARG A 95 -5.59 -4.67 4.72
CA ARG A 95 -4.83 -5.16 3.58
C ARG A 95 -4.15 -3.98 2.91
N GLY A 96 -2.93 -4.21 2.42
CA GLY A 96 -2.24 -3.24 1.59
C GLY A 96 -3.03 -2.90 0.32
N SER A 97 -2.69 -1.78 -0.29
CA SER A 97 -3.32 -1.26 -1.49
C SER A 97 -2.24 -0.79 -2.47
N SER A 98 -2.66 -0.35 -3.65
CA SER A 98 -1.74 0.21 -4.64
C SER A 98 -1.00 1.47 -4.21
N ALA A 99 -1.42 2.12 -3.11
CA ALA A 99 -0.71 3.28 -2.55
C ALA A 99 0.30 2.93 -1.46
N ALA A 100 0.15 1.78 -0.78
CA ALA A 100 1.03 1.35 0.31
C ALA A 100 0.70 -0.07 0.74
N GLY A 101 1.70 -0.81 1.24
CA GLY A 101 1.51 -2.11 1.86
C GLY A 101 2.02 -3.31 1.06
N ALA A 102 2.81 -3.08 0.01
CA ALA A 102 3.70 -4.12 -0.49
C ALA A 102 4.83 -4.36 0.52
N TYR A 103 5.25 -5.61 0.65
CA TYR A 103 6.47 -6.01 1.34
C TYR A 103 7.37 -6.78 0.37
N SER A 104 8.67 -6.78 0.66
CA SER A 104 9.68 -7.52 -0.10
C SER A 104 10.85 -7.85 0.82
N THR A 105 11.67 -8.81 0.44
CA THR A 105 12.95 -9.11 1.09
C THR A 105 14.11 -8.43 0.36
N ARG A 106 15.24 -8.31 1.06
CA ARG A 106 16.52 -7.98 0.43
C ARG A 106 17.20 -9.30 0.08
N GLU A 107 17.56 -9.50 -1.18
CA GLU A 107 18.46 -10.59 -1.56
C GLU A 107 19.89 -10.24 -1.14
N SER A 108 20.56 -11.20 -0.50
CA SER A 108 21.94 -11.10 -0.02
C SER A 108 22.93 -11.58 -1.05
#